data_AF-A0A942FXP7-F1
#
_entry.id   AF-A0A942FXP7-F1
#
_cell.length_a   1.000
_cell.length_b   1.000
_cell.length_c   1.000
_cell.angle_alpha   90.00
_cell.angle_beta   90.00
_cell.angle_gamma   90.00
#
_symmetry.space_group_name_H-M   'P 1'
#
loop_
_entity.id
_entity.type
_entity.pdbx_description
1 polymer ?
#
loop_
_entity_poly.entity_id
_entity_poly.type
_entity_poly.pdbx_seq_one_letter_code
_entity_poly.pdbx_strand_id
1 'polypeptide(L)'
;MSALPAKSLLLAKKNDSSSQNKEKPRFIRKHKPIAAVLEKIKLWPARSGMLHGIKSMTKEGNFLIIETHCHELLRVRESKNSRAARWLRNKWVWKACPACRIPSWKINKFARTFFE
;
A
#
# COMPACT_ATOMS: atom_id res chain seq x y z
N MET A 1 77.73 18.37 -25.47
CA MET A 1 77.57 17.84 -24.09
C MET A 1 76.43 18.63 -23.48
N SER A 2 75.22 18.13 -23.23
CA SER A 2 74.78 16.80 -22.76
C SER A 2 73.30 16.64 -23.15
N ALA A 3 72.94 15.53 -23.81
CA ALA A 3 71.55 15.11 -23.95
C ALA A 3 71.21 14.20 -22.77
N LEU A 4 70.21 14.57 -21.97
CA LEU A 4 69.72 13.77 -20.84
C LEU A 4 68.74 12.68 -21.31
N PRO A 5 68.69 11.52 -20.62
CA PRO A 5 68.06 10.30 -21.14
C PRO A 5 66.54 10.24 -20.90
N ALA A 6 65.82 9.70 -21.88
CA ALA A 6 64.41 9.36 -21.78
C ALA A 6 64.20 8.22 -20.77
N LYS A 7 63.85 8.57 -19.52
CA LYS A 7 63.38 7.62 -18.51
C LYS A 7 61.96 7.16 -18.84
N SER A 8 61.85 5.85 -19.01
CA SER A 8 60.67 4.99 -18.92
C SER A 8 59.51 5.56 -18.10
N LEU A 9 58.37 5.78 -18.75
CA LEU A 9 57.07 5.91 -18.10
C LEU A 9 56.28 4.63 -18.38
N LEU A 10 56.22 3.80 -17.34
CA LEU A 10 55.38 2.63 -17.19
C LEU A 10 53.92 3.00 -17.47
N LEU A 11 53.31 2.36 -18.47
CA LEU A 11 51.85 2.40 -18.66
C LEU A 11 51.20 1.58 -17.54
N ALA A 12 50.60 2.27 -16.57
CA ALA A 12 49.72 1.68 -15.59
C ALA A 12 48.45 1.15 -16.27
N LYS A 13 48.30 -0.18 -16.36
CA LYS A 13 47.02 -0.84 -16.66
C LYS A 13 46.05 -0.58 -15.51
N LYS A 14 45.10 0.33 -15.69
CA LYS A 14 43.91 0.44 -14.83
C LYS A 14 42.91 -0.64 -15.26
N ASN A 15 42.75 -1.66 -14.42
CA ASN A 15 41.67 -2.64 -14.56
C ASN A 15 40.40 -2.03 -13.94
N ASP A 16 39.61 -1.32 -14.75
CA ASP A 16 38.27 -0.87 -14.35
C ASP A 16 37.28 -2.05 -14.41
N SER A 17 37.18 -2.78 -13.30
CA SER A 17 36.11 -3.76 -13.09
C SER A 17 34.82 -3.04 -12.67
N SER A 18 34.18 -2.37 -13.63
CA SER A 18 32.86 -1.76 -13.44
C SER A 18 31.76 -2.83 -13.35
N SER A 19 31.49 -3.31 -12.14
CA SER A 19 30.31 -4.14 -11.84
C SER A 19 29.04 -3.33 -12.07
N GLN A 20 28.38 -3.56 -13.20
CA GLN A 20 27.12 -2.91 -13.56
C GLN A 20 25.99 -3.41 -12.65
N ASN A 21 25.75 -2.68 -11.54
CA ASN A 21 24.62 -2.92 -10.67
C ASN A 21 23.33 -2.50 -11.40
N LYS A 22 22.68 -3.44 -12.08
CA LYS A 22 21.41 -3.19 -12.78
C LYS A 22 20.33 -2.83 -11.77
N GLU A 23 20.02 -1.54 -11.64
CA GLU A 23 18.91 -1.06 -10.81
C GLU A 23 17.60 -1.71 -11.28
N LYS A 24 16.99 -2.53 -10.40
CA LYS A 24 15.70 -3.16 -10.69
C LYS A 24 14.62 -2.07 -10.78
N PRO A 25 13.74 -2.08 -11.80
CA PRO A 25 12.67 -1.09 -11.91
C PRO A 25 11.77 -1.16 -10.68
N ARG A 26 11.62 -0.04 -9.96
CA ARG A 26 10.71 0.08 -8.81
C ARG A 26 9.30 0.34 -9.32
N PHE A 27 8.41 -0.65 -9.25
CA PHE A 27 7.00 -0.45 -9.56
C PHE A 27 6.29 0.31 -8.44
N ILE A 28 5.91 1.58 -8.70
CA ILE A 28 5.11 2.38 -7.76
C ILE A 28 3.64 2.03 -7.97
N ARG A 29 3.01 1.46 -6.93
CA ARG A 29 1.56 1.15 -6.94
C ARG A 29 0.73 2.41 -6.76
N LYS A 30 -0.29 2.59 -7.60
CA LYS A 30 -1.19 3.75 -7.55
C LYS A 30 -2.18 3.61 -6.39
N HIS A 31 -2.45 4.71 -5.68
CA HIS A 31 -3.48 4.70 -4.62
C HIS A 31 -4.89 4.79 -5.24
N LYS A 32 -5.76 3.84 -4.91
CA LYS A 32 -7.17 3.87 -5.30
C LYS A 32 -8.04 4.74 -4.37
N PRO A 33 -9.11 5.37 -4.90
CA PRO A 33 -10.15 5.99 -4.07
C PRO A 33 -10.69 5.00 -3.03
N ILE A 34 -11.02 5.47 -1.84
CA ILE A 34 -11.42 4.57 -0.75
C ILE A 34 -12.77 3.94 -1.04
N ALA A 35 -13.72 4.70 -1.61
CA ALA A 35 -15.02 4.17 -2.06
C ALA A 35 -14.88 2.91 -2.94
N ALA A 36 -14.03 2.98 -3.97
CA ALA A 36 -13.85 1.88 -4.92
C ALA A 36 -13.30 0.60 -4.23
N VAL A 37 -12.44 0.76 -3.22
CA VAL A 37 -11.93 -0.37 -2.45
C VAL A 37 -13.06 -0.96 -1.58
N LEU A 38 -13.79 -0.12 -0.86
CA LEU A 38 -14.87 -0.52 0.04
C LEU A 38 -16.04 -1.16 -0.69
N GLU A 39 -16.40 -0.68 -1.88
CA GLU A 39 -17.44 -1.28 -2.73
C GLU A 39 -17.10 -2.72 -3.09
N LYS A 40 -15.83 -2.99 -3.38
CA LYS A 40 -15.37 -4.32 -3.78
C LYS A 40 -15.30 -5.30 -2.60
N ILE A 41 -14.81 -4.85 -1.44
CA ILE A 41 -14.59 -5.75 -0.29
C ILE A 41 -15.76 -5.81 0.69
N LYS A 42 -16.57 -4.76 0.76
CA LYS A 42 -17.66 -4.56 1.73
C LYS A 42 -17.21 -4.77 3.19
N LEU A 43 -16.05 -4.21 3.53
CA LEU A 43 -15.42 -4.29 4.85
C LEU A 43 -14.83 -2.92 5.24
N TRP A 44 -14.95 -2.55 6.51
CA TRP A 44 -14.44 -1.29 7.05
C TRP A 44 -13.41 -1.53 8.17
N PRO A 45 -12.21 -0.93 8.10
CA PRO A 45 -11.24 -1.00 9.18
C PRO A 45 -11.46 0.15 10.17
N ALA A 46 -11.95 -0.17 11.37
CA ALA A 46 -12.08 0.80 12.46
C ALA A 46 -10.70 1.15 13.03
N ARG A 47 -10.58 2.35 13.63
CA ARG A 47 -9.31 2.84 14.23
C ARG A 47 -8.77 1.99 15.38
N SER A 48 -9.61 1.11 15.94
CA SER A 48 -9.26 0.14 16.98
C SER A 48 -8.57 -1.12 16.44
N GLY A 49 -8.49 -1.29 15.11
CA GLY A 49 -8.04 -2.54 14.50
C GLY A 49 -9.11 -3.61 14.38
N MET A 50 -10.36 -3.23 14.60
CA MET A 50 -11.51 -4.07 14.37
C MET A 50 -11.98 -3.95 12.91
N LEU A 51 -12.23 -5.09 12.28
CA LEU A 51 -12.78 -5.18 10.94
C LEU A 51 -14.30 -5.33 11.02
N HIS A 52 -15.03 -4.40 10.42
CA HIS A 52 -16.49 -4.40 10.37
C HIS A 52 -16.99 -4.80 8.99
N GLY A 53 -18.15 -5.44 8.93
CA GLY A 53 -18.85 -5.67 7.67
C GLY A 53 -19.65 -4.44 7.29
N ILE A 54 -19.57 -4.02 6.03
CA ILE A 54 -20.37 -2.90 5.51
C ILE A 54 -21.72 -3.43 5.02
N LYS A 55 -22.80 -2.89 5.56
CA LYS A 55 -24.18 -3.18 5.16
C LYS A 55 -24.60 -2.29 4.00
N SER A 56 -24.41 -0.98 4.13
CA SER A 56 -24.73 0.00 3.09
C SER A 56 -23.67 1.09 3.02
N MET A 57 -23.52 1.72 1.86
CA MET A 57 -22.62 2.84 1.66
C MET A 57 -23.20 3.79 0.63
N THR A 58 -23.27 5.07 0.98
CA THR A 58 -23.80 6.15 0.13
C THR A 58 -22.76 7.26 0.04
N LYS A 59 -22.61 7.87 -1.14
CA LYS A 59 -21.72 9.00 -1.35
C LYS A 59 -22.50 10.31 -1.29
N GLU A 60 -22.04 11.22 -0.45
CA GLU A 60 -22.62 12.56 -0.27
C GLU A 60 -21.52 13.61 -0.51
N GLY A 61 -21.45 14.11 -1.74
CA GLY A 61 -20.39 15.03 -2.18
C GLY A 61 -18.99 14.43 -1.97
N ASN A 62 -18.24 15.01 -1.03
CA ASN A 62 -16.87 14.60 -0.68
C ASN A 62 -16.81 13.61 0.50
N PHE A 63 -17.96 13.11 0.96
CA PHE A 63 -18.05 12.17 2.07
C PHE A 63 -18.71 10.86 1.64
N LEU A 64 -18.41 9.81 2.38
CA LEU A 64 -19.10 8.53 2.36
C LEU A 64 -19.82 8.37 3.70
N ILE A 65 -21.10 8.02 3.62
CA ILE A 65 -21.91 7.55 4.74
C ILE A 65 -21.94 6.04 4.66
N ILE A 66 -21.40 5.38 5.68
CA ILE A 66 -21.28 3.92 5.75
C ILE A 66 -22.11 3.43 6.92
N GLU A 67 -23.00 2.49 6.68
CA GLU A 67 -23.68 1.72 7.72
C GLU A 67 -23.02 0.34 7.80
N THR A 68 -22.60 -0.04 9.00
CA THR A 68 -22.05 -1.39 9.26
C THR A 68 -23.15 -2.37 9.62
N HIS A 69 -22.85 -3.67 9.55
CA HIS A 69 -23.78 -4.72 10.00
C HIS A 69 -24.02 -4.70 11.52
N CYS A 70 -23.18 -4.03 12.30
CA CYS A 70 -23.42 -3.78 13.73
C CYS A 70 -24.11 -2.43 13.98
N HIS A 71 -24.70 -1.81 12.95
CA HIS A 71 -25.49 -0.58 13.02
C HIS A 71 -24.71 0.68 13.42
N GLU A 72 -23.37 0.65 13.33
CA GLU A 72 -22.58 1.88 13.41
C GLU A 72 -22.70 2.67 12.10
N LEU A 73 -22.96 3.97 12.24
CA LEU A 73 -22.96 4.94 11.14
C LEU A 73 -21.65 5.74 11.16
N LEU A 74 -20.97 5.74 10.01
CA LEU A 74 -19.66 6.36 9.85
C LEU A 74 -19.74 7.40 8.73
N ARG A 75 -19.34 8.63 9.03
CA ARG A 75 -19.14 9.68 8.03
C ARG A 75 -17.66 9.89 7.78
N VAL A 76 -17.19 9.57 6.58
CA VAL A 76 -15.76 9.59 6.25
C VAL A 76 -15.49 10.35 4.97
N ARG A 77 -14.39 11.10 4.92
CA ARG A 77 -14.03 11.85 3.72
C ARG A 77 -13.54 10.90 2.62
N GLU A 78 -14.03 11.07 1.40
CA GLU A 78 -13.52 10.37 0.22
C GLU A 78 -12.10 10.87 -0.09
N SER A 79 -11.10 10.07 0.27
CA SER A 79 -9.71 10.39 0.04
C SER A 79 -8.84 9.13 -0.05
N LYS A 80 -8.00 9.11 -1.08
CA LYS A 80 -6.95 8.09 -1.34
C LYS A 80 -5.89 8.02 -0.23
N ASN A 81 -5.71 9.13 0.50
CA ASN A 81 -4.68 9.29 1.52
C ASN A 81 -5.24 9.24 2.95
N SER A 82 -6.54 8.96 3.09
CA SER A 82 -7.19 8.82 4.39
C SER A 82 -6.55 7.71 5.22
N ARG A 83 -6.73 7.80 6.55
CA ARG A 83 -6.27 6.77 7.47
C ARG A 83 -6.87 5.41 7.12
N ALA A 84 -8.18 5.35 6.87
CA ALA A 84 -8.84 4.11 6.50
C ALA A 84 -8.29 3.51 5.20
N ALA A 85 -8.01 4.33 4.17
CA ALA A 85 -7.36 3.85 2.94
C ALA A 85 -5.96 3.27 3.21
N ARG A 86 -5.18 3.90 4.11
CA ARG A 86 -3.87 3.38 4.53
C ARG A 86 -4.00 2.07 5.31
N TRP A 87 -5.01 1.97 6.17
CA TRP A 87 -5.27 0.77 6.97
C TRP A 87 -5.68 -0.42 6.11
N LEU A 88 -6.50 -0.21 5.08
CA LEU A 88 -6.83 -1.24 4.09
C LEU A 88 -5.59 -1.74 3.35
N ARG A 89 -4.74 -0.81 2.88
CA ARG A 89 -3.52 -1.16 2.14
C ARG A 89 -2.51 -1.93 2.99
N ASN A 90 -2.30 -1.48 4.22
CA ASN A 90 -1.32 -2.08 5.12
C ASN A 90 -1.88 -3.23 5.97
N LYS A 91 -3.18 -3.53 5.83
CA LYS A 91 -3.91 -4.57 6.58
C LYS A 91 -3.72 -4.45 8.10
N TRP A 92 -3.82 -3.22 8.61
CA TRP A 92 -3.72 -2.94 10.05
C TRP A 92 -5.03 -3.25 10.78
N VAL A 93 -5.43 -4.52 10.74
CA VAL A 93 -6.63 -5.06 11.39
C VAL A 93 -6.25 -6.38 12.05
N TRP A 94 -6.57 -6.51 13.34
CA TRP A 94 -6.17 -7.66 14.16
C TRP A 94 -7.34 -8.57 14.50
N LYS A 95 -8.57 -8.03 14.53
CA LYS A 95 -9.77 -8.76 14.95
C LYS A 95 -10.96 -8.41 14.05
N ALA A 96 -11.87 -9.35 13.85
CA ALA A 96 -13.16 -9.10 13.22
C ALA A 96 -14.20 -8.72 14.30
N CYS A 97 -15.13 -7.82 13.94
CA CYS A 97 -16.24 -7.46 14.82
C CYS A 97 -17.17 -8.67 15.02
N PRO A 98 -17.41 -9.13 16.25
CA PRO A 98 -18.28 -10.27 16.51
C PRO A 98 -19.75 -10.00 16.14
N ALA A 99 -20.23 -8.77 16.36
CA ALA A 99 -21.60 -8.36 16.04
C ALA A 99 -21.88 -8.33 14.52
N CYS A 100 -20.87 -7.96 13.72
CA CYS A 100 -20.98 -8.00 12.25
C CYS A 100 -21.06 -9.42 11.68
N ARG A 101 -20.71 -10.46 12.45
CA ARG A 101 -20.73 -11.87 12.03
C ARG A 101 -20.09 -12.09 10.66
N ILE A 102 -18.90 -11.51 10.47
CA ILE A 102 -18.17 -11.60 9.19
C ILE A 102 -17.76 -13.06 8.94
N PRO A 103 -18.16 -13.67 7.80
CA PRO A 103 -17.77 -15.05 7.51
C PRO A 103 -16.25 -15.21 7.41
N SER A 104 -15.73 -16.33 7.91
CA SER A 104 -14.30 -16.65 7.92
C SER A 104 -13.66 -16.60 6.52
N TRP A 105 -14.36 -17.09 5.49
CA TRP A 105 -13.88 -17.03 4.11
C TRP A 105 -13.64 -15.59 3.63
N LYS A 106 -14.46 -14.62 4.07
CA LYS A 106 -14.34 -13.22 3.67
C LYS A 106 -13.14 -12.57 4.36
N ILE A 107 -12.89 -12.92 5.62
CA ILE A 107 -11.68 -12.52 6.37
C ILE A 107 -10.43 -13.08 5.67
N ASN A 108 -10.43 -14.37 5.33
CA ASN A 108 -9.33 -15.03 4.64
C ASN A 108 -9.07 -14.42 3.25
N LYS A 109 -10.14 -14.12 2.51
CA LYS A 109 -10.05 -13.43 1.21
C LYS A 109 -9.44 -12.04 1.38
N PHE A 110 -9.90 -11.26 2.36
CA PHE A 110 -9.35 -9.94 2.67
C PHE A 110 -7.85 -10.02 3.02
N ALA A 111 -7.45 -10.97 3.87
CA ALA A 111 -6.06 -11.18 4.27
C ALA A 111 -5.14 -11.48 3.07
N ARG A 112 -5.64 -12.17 2.04
CA ARG A 112 -4.88 -12.49 0.82
C ARG A 112 -4.97 -11.42 -0.28
N THR A 113 -5.98 -10.55 -0.24
CA THR A 113 -6.20 -9.54 -1.29
C THR A 113 -5.20 -8.40 -1.15
N PHE A 114 -4.59 -7.98 -2.26
CA PHE A 114 -3.83 -6.73 -2.34
C PHE A 114 -4.63 -5.70 -3.13
N PHE A 115 -4.77 -4.50 -2.59
CA PHE A 115 -5.51 -3.40 -3.21
C PHE A 115 -4.54 -2.60 -4.09
N GLU A 116 -4.24 -3.14 -5.26
CA GLU A 116 -3.53 -2.46 -6.37
C GLU A 116 -4.50 -1.66 -7.22
#